data_AF-A0A2H4IA28-F1
#
_entry.id   AF-A0A2H4IA28-F1
#
_cell.length_a   1.000
_cell.length_b   1.000
_cell.length_c   1.000
_cell.angle_alpha   90.00
_cell.angle_beta   90.00
_cell.angle_gamma   90.00
#
_symmetry.space_group_name_H-M   'P 1'
#
loop_
_entity.id
_entity.type
_entity.pdbx_description
1 polymer ?
#
loop_
_entity_poly.entity_id
_entity_poly.type
_entity_poly.pdbx_seq_one_letter_code
_entity_poly.pdbx_strand_id
1 'polypeptide(L)'
;MTTKNYQQLSESERHAIALGLQQKQSLSAIARALGRSKSTISRECERNAGAKGYTSKFAQQRSDRRRCFARPQPKLHRDGSLFKIVRDYLHQHWSPQQIARQLKKLHPQDKRKQVSHESIYTCIYAQPRGALKKELVACLRMARAKRWPRSKGEDRRGQITDLLSIHVRPPEIEDRQLPGHWEGDLIKGKGNASAIGTLVERTTRLVVLVKLPHPNPATAAHVLQAFSDKLNTIAAPMRKTLTYDRGREMAEHQKLTHNTGMKVYFCDPYSPWQRGSNENTNGLLRQYFPKGTDLSGYSQEDLDAVADELNGRPRMTLGWNKPIEVYAEHLARLSLQPDSVH
;
A
#
# COMPACT_ATOMS: atom_id res chain seq x y z
N MET A 1 5.15 24.50 -37.32
CA MET A 1 3.71 24.20 -37.42
C MET A 1 3.20 23.81 -36.04
N THR A 2 2.34 24.61 -35.42
CA THR A 2 1.74 24.30 -34.11
C THR A 2 0.80 23.10 -34.26
N THR A 3 1.08 22.01 -33.57
CA THR A 3 0.20 20.84 -33.49
C THR A 3 -1.12 21.26 -32.85
N LYS A 4 -2.13 21.55 -33.67
CA LYS A 4 -3.50 21.81 -33.18
C LYS A 4 -4.07 20.52 -32.62
N ASN A 5 -3.98 20.36 -31.29
CA ASN A 5 -4.67 19.29 -30.59
C ASN A 5 -6.18 19.45 -30.79
N TYR A 6 -6.85 18.36 -31.18
CA TYR A 6 -8.29 18.33 -31.35
C TYR A 6 -9.00 18.63 -30.02
N GLN A 7 -9.76 19.73 -29.98
CA GLN A 7 -10.61 20.08 -28.84
C GLN A 7 -12.08 19.88 -29.21
N GLN A 8 -12.80 19.11 -28.39
CA GLN A 8 -14.26 18.99 -28.48
C GLN A 8 -14.93 20.34 -28.22
N LEU A 9 -16.13 20.54 -28.77
CA LEU A 9 -16.92 21.74 -28.46
C LEU A 9 -17.32 21.74 -26.99
N SER A 10 -17.16 22.87 -26.31
CA SER A 10 -17.64 23.09 -24.94
C SER A 10 -19.15 23.30 -24.90
N GLU A 11 -19.73 23.27 -23.70
CA GLU A 11 -21.14 23.62 -23.51
C GLU A 11 -21.43 25.08 -23.91
N SER A 12 -20.51 26.00 -23.60
CA SER A 12 -20.61 27.41 -24.00
C SER A 12 -20.55 27.60 -25.52
N GLU A 13 -19.68 26.87 -26.21
CA GLU A 13 -19.63 26.89 -27.68
C GLU A 13 -20.93 26.33 -28.28
N ARG A 14 -21.51 25.27 -27.70
CA ARG A 14 -22.82 24.76 -28.13
C ARG A 14 -23.95 25.76 -27.91
N HIS A 15 -23.89 26.54 -26.83
CA HIS A 15 -24.83 27.63 -26.58
C HIS A 15 -24.71 28.73 -27.64
N ALA A 16 -23.50 29.16 -27.97
CA ALA A 16 -23.25 30.14 -29.02
C ALA A 16 -23.70 29.65 -30.42
N ILE A 17 -23.52 28.37 -30.73
CA ILE A 17 -24.06 27.77 -31.97
C ILE A 17 -25.59 27.87 -32.00
N ALA A 18 -26.27 27.55 -30.90
CA ALA A 18 -27.73 27.64 -30.83
C ALA A 18 -28.24 29.08 -31.04
N LEU A 19 -27.59 30.06 -30.41
CA LEU A 19 -27.91 31.49 -30.60
C LEU A 19 -27.68 31.95 -32.04
N GLY A 20 -26.54 31.59 -32.64
CA GLY A 20 -26.22 31.95 -34.02
C GLY A 20 -27.23 31.39 -35.02
N LEU A 21 -27.68 30.15 -34.81
CA LEU A 21 -28.73 29.53 -35.62
C LEU A 21 -30.09 30.23 -35.46
N GLN A 22 -30.45 30.63 -34.23
CA GLN A 22 -31.68 31.39 -33.96
C GLN A 22 -31.67 32.76 -34.64
N GLN A 23 -30.49 33.40 -34.73
CA GLN A 23 -30.27 34.66 -35.46
C GLN A 23 -30.13 34.47 -36.98
N LYS A 24 -30.39 33.26 -37.51
CA LYS A 24 -30.24 32.92 -38.94
C LYS A 24 -28.85 33.21 -39.52
N GLN A 25 -27.81 33.18 -38.69
CA GLN A 25 -26.43 33.34 -39.16
C GLN A 25 -26.00 32.10 -39.97
N SER A 26 -25.14 32.30 -40.97
CA SER A 26 -24.56 31.18 -41.72
C SER A 26 -23.60 30.36 -40.85
N LEU A 27 -23.50 29.06 -41.12
CA LEU A 27 -22.54 28.18 -40.43
C LEU A 27 -21.09 28.68 -40.53
N SER A 28 -20.74 29.37 -41.62
CA SER A 28 -19.43 30.01 -41.80
C SER A 28 -19.20 31.18 -40.86
N ALA A 29 -20.24 32.00 -40.60
CA ALA A 29 -20.17 33.12 -39.67
C ALA A 29 -20.02 32.62 -38.22
N ILE A 30 -20.81 31.62 -37.83
CA ILE A 30 -20.74 30.98 -36.50
C ILE A 30 -19.35 30.36 -36.29
N ALA A 31 -18.83 29.65 -37.29
CA ALA A 31 -17.51 29.05 -37.24
C ALA A 31 -16.39 30.09 -37.06
N ARG A 32 -16.47 31.23 -37.76
CA ARG A 32 -15.52 32.33 -37.63
C ARG A 32 -15.57 32.96 -36.23
N ALA A 33 -16.77 33.20 -35.70
CA ALA A 33 -16.97 33.76 -34.36
C ALA A 33 -16.39 32.87 -33.25
N LEU A 34 -16.46 31.54 -33.42
CA LEU A 34 -15.94 30.57 -32.45
C LEU A 34 -14.49 30.15 -32.71
N GLY A 35 -13.84 30.64 -33.77
CA GLY A 35 -12.50 30.19 -34.16
C GLY A 35 -12.43 28.70 -34.53
N ARG A 36 -13.54 28.12 -35.00
CA ARG A 36 -13.66 26.70 -35.39
C ARG A 36 -13.79 26.54 -36.90
N SER A 37 -13.61 25.32 -37.40
CA SER A 37 -13.87 25.04 -38.82
C SER A 37 -15.38 24.95 -39.10
N LYS A 38 -15.82 25.39 -40.28
CA LYS A 38 -17.22 25.22 -40.74
C LYS A 38 -17.66 23.76 -40.65
N SER A 39 -16.77 22.84 -41.04
CA SER A 39 -17.04 21.39 -40.98
C SER A 39 -17.30 20.88 -39.56
N THR A 40 -16.68 21.48 -38.54
CA THR A 40 -16.91 21.13 -37.12
C THR A 40 -18.34 21.50 -36.71
N ILE A 41 -18.79 22.70 -37.09
CA ILE A 41 -20.13 23.19 -36.76
C ILE A 41 -21.19 22.39 -37.53
N SER A 42 -21.00 22.12 -38.83
CA SER A 42 -21.92 21.30 -39.63
C SER A 42 -22.11 19.91 -39.00
N ARG A 43 -21.01 19.21 -38.72
CA ARG A 43 -21.04 17.87 -38.11
C ARG A 43 -21.66 17.89 -36.72
N GLU A 44 -21.45 18.94 -35.93
CA GLU A 44 -22.10 19.09 -34.62
C GLU A 44 -23.63 19.20 -34.80
N CYS A 45 -24.09 20.11 -35.66
CA CYS A 45 -25.51 20.32 -35.93
C CYS A 45 -26.18 19.06 -36.48
N GLU A 46 -25.61 18.41 -37.50
CA GLU A 46 -26.13 17.17 -38.07
C GLU A 46 -26.27 16.06 -37.02
N ARG A 47 -25.26 15.91 -36.16
CA ARG A 47 -25.19 14.82 -35.19
C ARG A 47 -26.04 15.05 -33.93
N ASN A 48 -26.32 16.30 -33.59
CA ASN A 48 -26.91 16.67 -32.31
C ASN A 48 -28.25 17.43 -32.42
N ALA A 49 -28.69 17.84 -33.62
CA ALA A 49 -30.00 18.45 -33.84
C ALA A 49 -31.14 17.44 -33.66
N GLY A 50 -32.25 17.88 -33.05
CA GLY A 50 -33.45 17.06 -32.86
C GLY A 50 -34.54 17.39 -33.87
N ALA A 51 -35.71 16.76 -33.72
CA ALA A 51 -36.86 17.02 -34.59
C ALA A 51 -37.30 18.49 -34.59
N LYS A 52 -37.08 19.22 -33.48
CA LYS A 52 -37.37 20.65 -33.34
C LYS A 52 -36.16 21.56 -33.62
N GLY A 53 -35.12 21.04 -34.27
CA GLY A 53 -33.89 21.77 -34.55
C GLY A 53 -32.80 21.60 -33.49
N TYR A 54 -31.79 22.47 -33.56
CA TYR A 54 -30.61 22.41 -32.69
C TYR A 54 -30.82 23.24 -31.43
N THR A 55 -30.69 22.61 -30.25
CA THR A 55 -30.66 23.30 -28.96
C THR A 55 -29.44 22.86 -28.16
N SER A 56 -28.82 23.80 -27.45
CA SER A 56 -27.56 23.57 -26.73
C SER A 56 -27.67 22.48 -25.65
N LYS A 57 -28.75 22.50 -24.86
CA LYS A 57 -29.01 21.51 -23.81
C LYS A 57 -29.12 20.08 -24.36
N PHE A 58 -29.93 19.87 -25.41
CA PHE A 58 -30.09 18.53 -26.00
C PHE A 58 -28.84 18.09 -26.78
N ALA A 59 -28.14 19.03 -27.41
CA ALA A 59 -26.87 18.73 -28.07
C ALA A 59 -25.80 18.28 -27.08
N GLN A 60 -25.69 18.94 -25.92
CA GLN A 60 -24.80 18.54 -24.83
C GLN A 60 -25.17 17.14 -24.32
N GLN A 61 -26.45 16.90 -24.00
CA GLN A 61 -26.92 15.59 -23.51
C GLN A 61 -26.64 14.46 -24.51
N ARG A 62 -26.84 14.68 -25.82
CA ARG A 62 -26.56 13.68 -26.87
C ARG A 62 -25.08 13.44 -27.09
N SER A 63 -24.27 14.49 -27.01
CA SER A 63 -22.82 14.39 -27.02
C SER A 63 -22.32 13.55 -25.84
N ASP A 64 -22.80 13.84 -24.63
CA ASP A 64 -22.43 13.12 -23.42
C ASP A 64 -22.90 11.67 -23.45
N ARG A 65 -24.16 11.43 -23.88
CA ARG A 65 -24.72 10.09 -24.05
C ARG A 65 -23.85 9.26 -24.99
N ARG A 66 -23.54 9.77 -26.18
CA ARG A 66 -22.67 9.07 -27.15
C ARG A 66 -21.28 8.83 -26.58
N ARG A 67 -20.73 9.79 -25.84
CA ARG A 67 -19.42 9.63 -25.19
C ARG A 67 -19.45 8.54 -24.12
N CYS A 68 -20.54 8.41 -23.37
CA CYS A 68 -20.71 7.34 -22.39
C CYS A 68 -20.78 5.97 -23.06
N PHE A 69 -21.56 5.83 -24.14
CA PHE A 69 -21.70 4.54 -24.85
C PHE A 69 -20.51 4.17 -25.73
N ALA A 70 -19.74 5.14 -26.22
CA ALA A 70 -18.54 4.89 -27.02
C ALA A 70 -17.31 4.52 -26.16
N ARG A 71 -17.38 4.71 -24.85
CA ARG A 71 -16.28 4.33 -23.95
C ARG A 71 -16.36 2.84 -23.65
N PRO A 72 -15.26 2.08 -23.85
CA PRO A 72 -15.23 0.70 -23.40
C PRO A 72 -15.47 0.65 -21.90
N GLN A 73 -16.05 -0.47 -21.43
CA GLN A 73 -16.23 -0.74 -20.02
C GLN A 73 -14.91 -0.51 -19.25
N PRO A 74 -14.96 0.11 -18.06
CA PRO A 74 -13.76 0.30 -17.24
C PRO A 74 -13.07 -1.05 -16.99
N LYS A 75 -11.74 -1.09 -17.01
CA LYS A 75 -10.97 -2.33 -16.74
C LYS A 75 -11.34 -3.00 -15.41
N LEU A 76 -11.70 -2.19 -14.41
CA LEU A 76 -12.19 -2.63 -13.11
C LEU A 76 -13.71 -2.47 -13.01
N HIS A 77 -14.44 -3.03 -13.98
CA HIS A 77 -15.89 -3.18 -13.90
C HIS A 77 -16.23 -4.17 -12.77
N ARG A 78 -17.32 -3.92 -12.02
CA ARG A 78 -17.69 -4.71 -10.83
C ARG A 78 -17.84 -6.20 -11.12
N ASP A 79 -18.39 -6.55 -12.27
CA ASP A 79 -18.62 -7.95 -12.67
C ASP A 79 -17.41 -8.56 -13.40
N GLY A 80 -16.34 -7.78 -13.62
CA GLY A 80 -15.14 -8.23 -14.30
C GLY A 80 -14.28 -9.14 -13.44
N SER A 81 -13.66 -10.16 -14.06
CA SER A 81 -12.74 -11.09 -13.38
C SER A 81 -11.55 -10.36 -12.73
N LEU A 82 -11.02 -9.32 -13.37
CA LEU A 82 -9.92 -8.52 -12.84
C LEU A 82 -10.33 -7.78 -11.56
N PHE A 83 -11.57 -7.31 -11.46
CA PHE A 83 -12.06 -6.66 -10.24
C PHE A 83 -12.16 -7.66 -9.08
N LYS A 84 -12.61 -8.90 -9.33
CA LYS A 84 -12.63 -9.97 -8.32
C LYS A 84 -11.23 -10.22 -7.76
N ILE A 85 -10.24 -10.41 -8.63
CA ILE A 85 -8.84 -10.59 -8.22
C ILE A 85 -8.32 -9.41 -7.39
N VAL A 86 -8.60 -8.18 -7.82
CA VAL A 86 -8.20 -6.97 -7.07
C VAL A 86 -8.89 -6.92 -5.71
N ARG A 87 -10.18 -7.26 -5.63
CA ARG A 87 -10.95 -7.32 -4.38
C ARG A 87 -10.38 -8.38 -3.44
N ASP A 88 -10.03 -9.55 -3.93
CA ASP A 88 -9.46 -10.63 -3.13
C ASP A 88 -8.11 -10.22 -2.51
N TYR A 89 -7.24 -9.56 -3.29
CA TYR A 89 -6.00 -9.03 -2.74
C TYR A 89 -6.22 -7.88 -1.74
N LEU A 90 -7.24 -7.03 -1.96
CA LEU A 90 -7.59 -6.00 -0.98
C LEU A 90 -8.08 -6.61 0.34
N HIS A 91 -8.84 -7.71 0.29
CA HIS A 91 -9.25 -8.46 1.49
C HIS A 91 -8.08 -9.09 2.24
N GLN A 92 -7.03 -9.45 1.52
CA GLN A 92 -5.74 -9.87 2.11
C GLN A 92 -4.88 -8.67 2.56
N HIS A 93 -5.48 -7.48 2.69
CA HIS A 93 -4.88 -6.17 2.98
C HIS A 93 -3.64 -5.80 2.16
N TRP A 94 -3.58 -6.24 0.90
CA TRP A 94 -2.57 -5.74 -0.04
C TRP A 94 -2.87 -4.29 -0.39
N SER A 95 -1.85 -3.45 -0.38
CA SER A 95 -1.99 -2.07 -0.86
C SER A 95 -2.23 -2.05 -2.37
N PRO A 96 -2.96 -1.04 -2.91
CA PRO A 96 -3.15 -0.87 -4.34
C PRO A 96 -1.84 -0.91 -5.16
N GLN A 97 -0.73 -0.44 -4.58
CA GLN A 97 0.59 -0.49 -5.21
C GLN A 97 1.15 -1.91 -5.29
N GLN A 98 1.03 -2.70 -4.22
CA GLN A 98 1.41 -4.12 -4.20
C GLN A 98 0.62 -4.91 -5.24
N ILE A 99 -0.70 -4.70 -5.30
CA ILE A 99 -1.60 -5.36 -6.26
C ILE A 99 -1.18 -5.03 -7.71
N ALA A 100 -0.98 -3.74 -8.02
CA ALA A 100 -0.59 -3.31 -9.35
C ALA A 100 0.74 -3.93 -9.80
N ARG A 101 1.72 -4.03 -8.88
CA ARG A 101 3.03 -4.63 -9.17
C ARG A 101 2.94 -6.14 -9.33
N GLN A 102 2.14 -6.82 -8.51
CA GLN A 102 1.91 -8.25 -8.62
C GLN A 102 1.23 -8.62 -9.93
N LEU A 103 0.19 -7.90 -10.32
CA LEU A 103 -0.49 -8.15 -11.60
C LEU A 103 0.45 -7.92 -12.80
N LYS A 104 1.36 -6.94 -12.71
CA LYS A 104 2.40 -6.73 -13.72
C LYS A 104 3.40 -7.89 -13.77
N LYS A 105 3.78 -8.47 -12.62
CA LYS A 105 4.67 -9.64 -12.53
C LYS A 105 4.00 -10.90 -13.10
N LEU A 106 2.72 -11.12 -12.80
CA LEU A 106 1.95 -12.28 -13.28
C LEU A 106 1.57 -12.21 -14.77
N HIS A 107 1.37 -11.01 -15.30
CA HIS A 107 0.90 -10.81 -16.67
C HIS A 107 1.76 -9.81 -17.44
N PRO A 108 3.07 -10.04 -17.63
CA PRO A 108 3.98 -9.06 -18.21
C PRO A 108 3.58 -8.62 -19.63
N GLN A 109 3.06 -9.56 -20.44
CA GLN A 109 2.67 -9.31 -21.84
C GLN A 109 1.20 -8.89 -22.03
N ASP A 110 0.32 -9.16 -21.06
CA ASP A 110 -1.11 -8.86 -21.19
C ASP A 110 -1.51 -7.59 -20.43
N LYS A 111 -1.44 -6.44 -21.11
CA LYS A 111 -1.85 -5.13 -20.56
C LYS A 111 -3.33 -5.05 -20.17
N ARG A 112 -4.19 -5.98 -20.62
CA ARG A 112 -5.62 -6.00 -20.24
C ARG A 112 -5.81 -6.53 -18.83
N LYS A 113 -4.91 -7.43 -18.38
CA LYS A 113 -4.88 -7.97 -17.00
C LYS A 113 -4.02 -7.14 -16.04
N GLN A 114 -3.39 -6.07 -16.52
CA GLN A 114 -2.66 -5.12 -15.70
C GLN A 114 -3.51 -3.90 -15.34
N VAL A 115 -3.33 -3.40 -14.12
CA VAL A 115 -3.98 -2.19 -13.64
C VAL A 115 -3.01 -1.34 -12.82
N SER A 116 -3.12 -0.01 -12.95
CA SER A 116 -2.32 0.90 -12.12
C SER A 116 -2.94 1.04 -10.73
N HIS A 117 -2.11 1.34 -9.72
CA HIS A 117 -2.60 1.62 -8.37
C HIS A 117 -3.57 2.82 -8.34
N GLU A 118 -3.39 3.79 -9.23
CA GLU A 118 -4.31 4.92 -9.42
C GLU A 118 -5.67 4.51 -9.96
N SER A 119 -5.70 3.52 -10.85
CA SER A 119 -6.95 2.94 -11.35
C SER A 119 -7.69 2.18 -10.26
N ILE A 120 -6.97 1.48 -9.36
CA ILE A 120 -7.56 0.82 -8.19
C ILE A 120 -8.15 1.87 -7.23
N TYR A 121 -7.39 2.92 -6.87
CA TYR A 121 -7.93 4.00 -6.03
C TYR A 121 -9.15 4.68 -6.67
N THR A 122 -9.08 5.00 -7.96
CA THR A 122 -10.21 5.58 -8.68
C THR A 122 -11.42 4.64 -8.63
N CYS A 123 -11.22 3.33 -8.83
CA CYS A 123 -12.30 2.35 -8.72
C CYS A 123 -12.95 2.37 -7.33
N ILE A 124 -12.16 2.32 -6.24
CA ILE A 124 -12.67 2.32 -4.85
C ILE A 124 -13.47 3.60 -4.56
N TYR A 125 -12.91 4.77 -4.92
CA TYR A 125 -13.53 6.05 -4.57
C TYR A 125 -14.69 6.46 -5.47
N ALA A 126 -14.69 6.03 -6.73
CA ALA A 126 -15.78 6.27 -7.69
C ALA A 126 -17.01 5.40 -7.43
N GLN A 127 -16.93 4.38 -6.57
CA GLN A 127 -18.10 3.60 -6.20
C GLN A 127 -19.18 4.52 -5.57
N PRO A 128 -20.47 4.32 -5.93
CA PRO A 128 -21.61 4.81 -5.18
C PRO A 128 -21.49 4.56 -3.67
N ARG A 129 -22.10 5.43 -2.87
CA ARG A 129 -22.21 5.19 -1.41
C ARG A 129 -22.98 3.89 -1.19
N GLY A 130 -22.40 2.95 -0.45
CA GLY A 130 -22.98 1.63 -0.22
C GLY A 130 -22.02 0.69 0.51
N ALA A 131 -22.48 -0.54 0.78
CA ALA A 131 -21.73 -1.55 1.52
C ALA A 131 -20.38 -1.87 0.87
N LEU A 132 -20.35 -2.08 -0.45
CA LEU A 132 -19.12 -2.38 -1.20
C LEU A 132 -18.04 -1.28 -1.06
N LYS A 133 -18.44 0.00 -1.04
CA LYS A 133 -17.48 1.08 -0.83
C LYS A 133 -16.91 1.07 0.58
N LYS A 134 -17.76 0.83 1.59
CA LYS A 134 -17.32 0.74 2.98
C LYS A 134 -16.35 -0.44 3.17
N GLU A 135 -16.68 -1.59 2.61
CA GLU A 135 -15.85 -2.80 2.58
C GLU A 135 -14.47 -2.51 1.97
N LEU A 136 -14.42 -2.03 0.72
CA LEU A 136 -13.14 -1.78 0.03
C LEU A 136 -12.30 -0.68 0.69
N VAL A 137 -12.95 0.32 1.30
CA VAL A 137 -12.24 1.36 2.05
C VAL A 137 -11.66 0.80 3.34
N ALA A 138 -12.36 -0.10 4.04
CA ALA A 138 -11.87 -0.74 5.27
C ALA A 138 -10.60 -1.57 5.02
N CYS A 139 -10.46 -2.16 3.84
CA CYS A 139 -9.24 -2.86 3.41
C CYS A 139 -8.01 -1.96 3.23
N LEU A 140 -8.19 -0.63 3.11
CA LEU A 140 -7.07 0.30 2.95
C LEU A 140 -6.39 0.57 4.30
N ARG A 141 -5.06 0.70 4.29
CA ARG A 141 -4.24 0.89 5.51
C ARG A 141 -4.70 2.00 6.46
N MET A 142 -5.29 3.08 5.92
CA MET A 142 -5.80 4.22 6.71
C MET A 142 -7.32 4.27 6.78
N ALA A 143 -8.03 3.37 6.11
CA ALA A 143 -9.49 3.27 6.02
C ALA A 143 -10.23 4.61 5.78
N ARG A 144 -9.62 5.54 5.04
CA ARG A 144 -10.18 6.89 4.87
C ARG A 144 -11.30 6.92 3.83
N ALA A 145 -12.47 7.40 4.26
CA ALA A 145 -13.65 7.57 3.43
C ALA A 145 -13.45 8.57 2.26
N LYS A 146 -12.56 9.55 2.43
CA LYS A 146 -12.18 10.52 1.38
C LYS A 146 -10.72 10.34 0.99
N ARG A 147 -10.47 10.41 -0.32
CA ARG A 147 -9.12 10.44 -0.87
C ARG A 147 -8.45 11.77 -0.53
N TRP A 148 -7.18 11.73 -0.17
CA TRP A 148 -6.40 12.96 -0.03
C TRP A 148 -6.20 13.64 -1.40
N PRO A 149 -6.43 14.96 -1.51
CA PRO A 149 -6.11 15.71 -2.72
C PRO A 149 -4.63 15.57 -3.05
N ARG A 150 -4.31 15.50 -4.34
CA ARG A 150 -2.94 15.34 -4.83
C ARG A 150 -2.09 16.60 -4.64
N SER A 151 -2.72 17.74 -4.35
CA SER A 151 -2.09 19.05 -4.19
C SER A 151 -2.35 19.62 -2.78
N LYS A 152 -1.42 19.38 -1.87
CA LYS A 152 -0.86 20.51 -1.13
C LYS A 152 0.47 20.83 -1.82
N GLY A 153 0.78 22.11 -2.00
CA GLY A 153 2.01 22.54 -2.64
C GLY A 153 3.25 21.89 -2.01
N GLU A 154 4.40 22.05 -2.66
CA GLU A 154 5.69 21.67 -2.08
C GLU A 154 5.73 22.02 -0.59
N ASP A 155 6.10 21.04 0.22
CA ASP A 155 6.19 21.20 1.66
C ASP A 155 7.19 22.31 1.94
N ARG A 156 6.71 23.48 2.37
CA ARG A 156 7.54 24.64 2.76
C ARG A 156 8.10 24.47 4.18
N ARG A 157 7.97 23.30 4.79
CA ARG A 157 8.75 22.94 5.97
C ARG A 157 10.11 22.50 5.46
N GLY A 158 11.13 23.29 5.76
CA GLY A 158 12.50 23.04 5.32
C GLY A 158 12.87 21.57 5.46
N GLN A 159 13.56 21.03 4.46
CA GLN A 159 14.28 19.78 4.62
C GLN A 159 15.17 19.95 5.86
N ILE A 160 15.03 19.05 6.84
CA ILE A 160 15.96 19.01 7.97
C ILE A 160 17.33 18.75 7.35
N THR A 161 18.15 19.79 7.33
CA THR A 161 19.50 19.79 6.81
C THR A 161 20.40 19.76 8.05
N ASP A 162 20.76 18.54 8.46
CA ASP A 162 21.91 18.16 9.30
C ASP A 162 21.67 16.72 9.79
N LEU A 163 22.04 15.75 8.95
CA LEU A 163 22.21 14.37 9.40
C LEU A 163 23.66 14.22 9.83
N LEU A 164 23.90 14.36 11.13
CA LEU A 164 25.16 14.03 11.79
C LEU A 164 25.48 12.53 11.61
N SER A 165 26.75 12.27 11.30
CA SER A 165 27.29 11.01 10.80
C SER A 165 27.28 9.84 11.80
N ILE A 166 27.17 8.62 11.25
CA ILE A 166 27.00 7.28 11.85
C ILE A 166 28.27 6.65 12.47
N HIS A 167 29.30 7.42 12.81
CA HIS A 167 30.58 6.83 13.20
C HIS A 167 30.56 6.28 14.64
N VAL A 168 30.23 4.99 14.78
CA VAL A 168 31.01 3.91 15.46
C VAL A 168 30.10 2.66 15.54
N ARG A 169 30.00 1.90 14.43
CA ARG A 169 29.40 0.56 14.39
C ARG A 169 29.99 -0.23 13.20
N PRO A 170 30.15 -1.57 13.27
CA PRO A 170 30.66 -2.36 12.15
C PRO A 170 29.76 -2.24 10.89
N PRO A 171 30.32 -2.06 9.68
CA PRO A 171 29.58 -1.83 8.43
C PRO A 171 28.60 -2.96 8.06
N GLU A 172 28.94 -4.20 8.41
CA GLU A 172 28.20 -5.41 8.04
C GLU A 172 26.74 -5.44 8.55
N ILE A 173 26.43 -4.67 9.61
CA ILE A 173 25.11 -4.62 10.26
C ILE A 173 24.20 -3.52 9.66
N GLU A 174 24.78 -2.47 9.06
CA GLU A 174 24.02 -1.39 8.41
C GLU A 174 23.44 -1.82 7.07
N ASP A 175 24.20 -2.57 6.28
CA ASP A 175 23.82 -2.84 4.89
C ASP A 175 22.66 -3.83 4.74
N ARG A 176 22.17 -4.42 5.84
CA ARG A 176 21.08 -5.42 5.85
C ARG A 176 21.33 -6.54 4.82
N GLN A 177 22.59 -6.92 4.64
CA GLN A 177 22.98 -7.90 3.62
C GLN A 177 23.05 -9.31 4.17
N LEU A 178 23.35 -9.44 5.47
CA LEU A 178 23.39 -10.73 6.13
C LEU A 178 22.04 -11.03 6.78
N PRO A 179 21.46 -12.21 6.53
CA PRO A 179 20.26 -12.63 7.23
C PRO A 179 20.58 -13.09 8.66
N GLY A 180 19.55 -13.08 9.50
CA GLY A 180 19.59 -13.61 10.86
C GLY A 180 19.74 -12.55 11.96
N HIS A 181 19.57 -11.28 11.59
CA HIS A 181 19.54 -10.17 12.52
C HIS A 181 18.10 -9.71 12.71
N TRP A 182 17.61 -9.77 13.95
CA TRP A 182 16.20 -9.54 14.29
C TRP A 182 16.03 -8.23 15.06
N GLU A 183 14.90 -7.56 14.86
CA GLU A 183 14.43 -6.47 15.70
C GLU A 183 13.22 -6.95 16.51
N GLY A 184 13.22 -6.75 17.83
CA GLY A 184 12.09 -7.06 18.70
C GLY A 184 11.32 -5.81 19.14
N ASP A 185 10.02 -5.94 19.37
CA ASP A 185 9.13 -4.92 19.96
C ASP A 185 7.91 -5.56 20.63
N LEU A 186 7.16 -4.77 21.41
CA LEU A 186 5.82 -5.11 21.89
C LEU A 186 4.74 -4.24 21.26
N ILE A 187 3.70 -4.90 20.74
CA ILE A 187 2.42 -4.26 20.44
C ILE A 187 1.53 -4.38 21.68
N LYS A 188 1.27 -3.26 22.34
CA LYS A 188 0.34 -3.18 23.48
C LYS A 188 -1.11 -3.05 23.01
N GLY A 189 -1.99 -3.75 23.73
CA GLY A 189 -3.44 -3.79 23.59
C GLY A 189 -4.16 -2.81 24.53
N LYS A 190 -5.45 -3.06 24.76
CA LYS A 190 -6.32 -2.19 25.59
C LYS A 190 -5.73 -1.99 26.99
N GLY A 191 -5.56 -0.71 27.38
CA GLY A 191 -5.10 -0.34 28.71
C GLY A 191 -3.71 -0.87 29.10
N ASN A 192 -2.88 -1.28 28.13
CA ASN A 192 -1.62 -2.00 28.34
C ASN A 192 -1.76 -3.33 29.11
N ALA A 193 -2.97 -3.90 29.22
CA ALA A 193 -3.22 -5.14 29.93
C ALA A 193 -2.83 -6.39 29.11
N SER A 194 -2.89 -6.29 27.79
CA SER A 194 -2.48 -7.34 26.84
C SER A 194 -1.36 -6.86 25.91
N ALA A 195 -0.50 -7.77 25.47
CA ALA A 195 0.60 -7.44 24.55
C ALA A 195 0.92 -8.63 23.63
N ILE A 196 1.45 -8.33 22.45
CA ILE A 196 2.00 -9.28 21.48
C ILE A 196 3.46 -8.91 21.24
N GLY A 197 4.35 -9.90 21.31
CA GLY A 197 5.73 -9.74 20.88
C GLY A 197 5.84 -9.76 19.36
N THR A 198 6.65 -8.87 18.81
CA THR A 198 6.93 -8.79 17.38
C THR A 198 8.42 -8.95 17.15
N LEU A 199 8.78 -9.86 16.25
CA LEU A 199 10.15 -10.10 15.81
C LEU A 199 10.19 -9.90 14.30
N VAL A 200 11.06 -9.00 13.82
CA VAL A 200 11.22 -8.74 12.38
C VAL A 200 12.65 -8.94 11.97
N GLU A 201 12.86 -9.80 10.98
CA GLU A 201 14.18 -10.04 10.41
C GLU A 201 14.56 -8.86 9.49
N ARG A 202 15.74 -8.29 9.69
CA ARG A 202 16.14 -6.99 9.11
C ARG A 202 16.35 -7.02 7.60
N THR A 203 16.72 -8.17 7.05
CA THR A 203 17.06 -8.34 5.64
C THR A 203 15.81 -8.70 4.83
N THR A 204 15.21 -9.83 5.16
CA THR A 204 14.05 -10.47 4.53
C THR A 204 12.71 -9.82 4.92
N ARG A 205 12.66 -9.07 6.02
CA ARG A 205 11.42 -8.49 6.59
C ARG A 205 10.41 -9.53 7.03
N LEU A 206 10.85 -10.77 7.26
CA LEU A 206 10.00 -11.80 7.81
C LEU A 206 9.56 -11.37 9.20
N VAL A 207 8.25 -11.45 9.44
CA VAL A 207 7.62 -11.12 10.72
C VAL A 207 7.26 -12.41 11.42
N VAL A 208 7.60 -12.49 12.70
CA VAL A 208 7.16 -13.54 13.60
C VAL A 208 6.45 -12.88 14.78
N LEU A 209 5.26 -13.36 15.09
CA LEU A 209 4.45 -12.86 16.20
C LEU A 209 4.48 -13.85 17.35
N VAL A 210 4.59 -13.33 18.56
CA VAL A 210 4.76 -14.10 19.78
C VAL A 210 3.61 -13.77 20.73
N LYS A 211 2.82 -14.78 21.07
CA LYS A 211 1.79 -14.66 22.10
C LYS A 211 2.46 -14.54 23.46
N LEU A 212 2.08 -13.52 24.22
CA LEU A 212 2.52 -13.36 25.60
C LEU A 212 1.42 -13.83 26.57
N PRO A 213 1.80 -14.44 27.70
CA PRO A 213 0.87 -14.95 28.71
C PRO A 213 0.12 -13.79 29.40
N HIS A 214 -1.09 -14.07 29.87
CA HIS A 214 -1.96 -13.11 30.54
C HIS A 214 -2.41 -13.67 31.91
N PRO A 215 -2.53 -12.83 32.97
CA PRO A 215 -2.28 -11.39 33.04
C PRO A 215 -0.79 -11.02 33.14
N ASN A 216 -0.47 -9.74 32.92
CA ASN A 216 0.89 -9.15 32.95
C ASN A 216 1.87 -9.73 31.90
N PRO A 217 1.54 -9.60 30.59
CA PRO A 217 2.36 -10.13 29.50
C PRO A 217 3.72 -9.46 29.35
N ALA A 218 3.85 -8.19 29.77
CA ALA A 218 5.07 -7.40 29.59
C ALA A 218 6.10 -7.56 30.73
N THR A 219 5.98 -8.62 31.54
CA THR A 219 6.99 -8.97 32.56
C THR A 219 8.22 -9.56 31.88
N ALA A 220 9.42 -9.25 32.40
CA ALA A 220 10.67 -9.69 31.80
C ALA A 220 10.77 -11.22 31.64
N ALA A 221 10.33 -11.99 32.64
CA ALA A 221 10.31 -13.45 32.58
C ALA A 221 9.39 -14.01 31.48
N HIS A 222 8.20 -13.43 31.32
CA HIS A 222 7.23 -13.86 30.30
C HIS A 222 7.72 -13.56 28.88
N VAL A 223 8.26 -12.36 28.66
CA VAL A 223 8.84 -11.96 27.37
C VAL A 223 10.06 -12.83 27.06
N LEU A 224 10.94 -13.04 28.03
CA LEU A 224 12.11 -13.92 27.91
C LEU A 224 11.72 -15.33 27.47
N GLN A 225 10.78 -15.97 28.17
CA GLN A 225 10.38 -17.35 27.88
C GLN A 225 9.77 -17.46 26.48
N ALA A 226 8.76 -16.63 26.19
CA ALA A 226 8.04 -16.69 24.92
C ALA A 226 8.95 -16.35 23.73
N PHE A 227 9.88 -15.40 23.89
CA PHE A 227 10.85 -15.08 22.85
C PHE A 227 11.88 -16.20 22.68
N SER A 228 12.37 -16.79 23.76
CA SER A 228 13.30 -17.93 23.71
C SER A 228 12.69 -19.08 22.93
N ASP A 229 11.44 -19.44 23.26
CA ASP A 229 10.74 -20.56 22.62
C ASP A 229 10.57 -20.31 21.12
N LYS A 230 10.10 -19.12 20.73
CA LYS A 230 9.90 -18.80 19.31
C LYS A 230 11.22 -18.66 18.56
N LEU A 231 12.23 -18.00 19.13
CA LEU A 231 13.55 -17.88 18.50
C LEU A 231 14.21 -19.25 18.34
N ASN A 232 13.97 -20.19 19.26
CA ASN A 232 14.48 -21.55 19.15
C ASN A 232 13.85 -22.36 18.01
N THR A 233 12.68 -21.97 17.49
CA THR A 233 12.11 -22.55 16.27
C THR A 233 12.80 -22.07 14.98
N ILE A 234 13.51 -20.94 15.03
CA ILE A 234 14.23 -20.38 13.88
C ILE A 234 15.54 -21.14 13.71
N ALA A 235 15.87 -21.54 12.47
CA ALA A 235 17.11 -22.26 12.16
C ALA A 235 18.34 -21.47 12.65
N ALA A 236 19.33 -22.17 13.24
CA ALA A 236 20.50 -21.55 13.85
C ALA A 236 21.26 -20.55 12.93
N PRO A 237 21.45 -20.81 11.62
CA PRO A 237 22.11 -19.85 10.72
C PRO A 237 21.36 -18.51 10.58
N MET A 238 20.04 -18.53 10.81
CA MET A 238 19.15 -17.36 10.75
C MET A 238 18.93 -16.75 12.14
N ARG A 239 19.72 -17.14 13.14
CA ARG A 239 19.51 -16.78 14.55
C ARG A 239 20.79 -16.17 15.14
N LYS A 240 21.20 -15.00 14.66
CA LYS A 240 22.49 -14.36 15.04
C LYS A 240 22.36 -13.35 16.17
N THR A 241 21.53 -12.32 15.96
CA THR A 241 21.44 -11.19 16.92
C THR A 241 20.02 -10.67 17.05
N LEU A 242 19.66 -10.17 18.22
CA LEU A 242 18.39 -9.48 18.48
C LEU A 242 18.66 -8.04 18.91
N THR A 243 18.03 -7.08 18.24
CA THR A 243 18.04 -5.66 18.63
C THR A 243 16.74 -5.32 19.33
N TYR A 244 16.79 -4.68 20.49
CA TYR A 244 15.63 -4.30 21.28
C TYR A 244 15.74 -2.88 21.87
N ASP A 245 14.62 -2.30 22.32
CA ASP A 245 14.65 -1.06 23.09
C ASP A 245 15.09 -1.30 24.54
N ARG A 246 15.34 -0.23 25.30
CA ARG A 246 15.72 -0.33 26.73
C ARG A 246 14.52 -0.54 27.65
N GLY A 247 13.48 -1.21 27.17
CA GLY A 247 12.29 -1.53 27.94
C GLY A 247 12.61 -2.42 29.14
N ARG A 248 11.82 -2.29 30.22
CA ARG A 248 11.99 -3.11 31.43
C ARG A 248 11.68 -4.59 31.18
N GLU A 249 10.92 -4.87 30.13
CA GLU A 249 10.64 -6.21 29.62
C GLU A 249 11.91 -6.98 29.19
N MET A 250 13.03 -6.31 28.93
CA MET A 250 14.30 -6.95 28.55
C MET A 250 15.34 -6.94 29.67
N ALA A 251 14.92 -6.75 30.92
CA ALA A 251 15.82 -6.82 32.08
C ALA A 251 16.60 -8.15 32.13
N GLU A 252 16.01 -9.26 31.67
CA GLU A 252 16.61 -10.60 31.70
C GLU A 252 17.28 -11.03 30.37
N HIS A 253 17.66 -10.08 29.50
CA HIS A 253 18.28 -10.35 28.19
C HIS A 253 19.54 -11.25 28.23
N GLN A 254 20.28 -11.28 29.34
CA GLN A 254 21.43 -12.17 29.51
C GLN A 254 20.99 -13.65 29.47
N LYS A 255 19.85 -13.98 30.08
CA LYS A 255 19.27 -15.32 30.00
C LYS A 255 18.78 -15.64 28.59
N LEU A 256 18.25 -14.64 27.86
CA LEU A 256 17.85 -14.83 26.46
C LEU A 256 19.05 -15.21 25.60
N THR A 257 20.18 -14.55 25.82
CA THR A 257 21.44 -14.85 25.14
C THR A 257 21.91 -16.27 25.44
N HIS A 258 21.86 -16.67 26.72
CA HIS A 258 22.21 -18.02 27.14
C HIS A 258 21.30 -19.10 26.52
N ASN A 259 19.98 -18.88 26.51
CA ASN A 259 18.99 -19.85 26.05
C ASN A 259 18.95 -20.04 24.53
N THR A 260 19.33 -19.01 23.76
CA THR A 260 19.17 -19.00 22.30
C THR A 260 20.48 -18.97 21.52
N GLY A 261 21.59 -18.60 22.18
CA GLY A 261 22.88 -18.29 21.56
C GLY A 261 22.94 -16.93 20.87
N MET A 262 21.83 -16.15 20.87
CA MET A 262 21.76 -14.87 20.19
C MET A 262 22.35 -13.74 21.02
N LYS A 263 23.19 -12.91 20.41
CA LYS A 263 23.64 -11.66 21.05
C LYS A 263 22.51 -10.63 21.04
N VAL A 264 22.17 -10.10 22.21
CA VAL A 264 21.16 -9.04 22.37
C VAL A 264 21.83 -7.68 22.40
N TYR A 265 21.35 -6.76 21.58
CA TYR A 265 21.81 -5.37 21.48
C TYR A 265 20.67 -4.42 21.81
N PHE A 266 21.00 -3.33 22.52
CA PHE A 266 20.03 -2.31 22.90
C PHE A 266 20.20 -1.05 22.06
N CYS A 267 19.07 -0.46 21.67
CA CYS A 267 19.06 0.86 21.04
C CYS A 267 19.45 1.97 22.03
N ASP A 268 19.91 3.07 21.47
CA ASP A 268 20.21 4.28 22.25
C ASP A 268 18.91 4.98 22.66
N PRO A 269 18.89 5.66 23.83
CA PRO A 269 17.74 6.48 24.22
C PRO A 269 17.42 7.50 23.13
N TYR A 270 16.14 7.77 22.91
CA TYR A 270 15.65 8.73 21.92
C TYR A 270 16.05 8.47 20.46
N SER A 271 16.43 7.23 20.12
CA SER A 271 16.87 6.84 18.77
C SER A 271 15.93 5.84 18.06
N PRO A 272 14.62 6.15 17.88
CA PRO A 272 13.65 5.21 17.31
C PRO A 272 13.98 4.77 15.86
N TRP A 273 14.71 5.59 15.10
CA TRP A 273 15.14 5.26 13.73
C TRP A 273 16.03 4.02 13.66
N GLN A 274 16.69 3.64 14.75
CA GLN A 274 17.50 2.41 14.85
C GLN A 274 16.65 1.13 14.72
N ARG A 275 15.31 1.23 14.82
CA ARG A 275 14.33 0.14 14.60
C ARG A 275 13.25 0.50 13.58
N GLY A 276 13.62 1.20 12.52
CA GLY A 276 12.68 1.62 11.48
C GLY A 276 11.91 0.46 10.83
N SER A 277 12.44 -0.77 10.91
CA SER A 277 11.78 -1.98 10.41
C SER A 277 10.56 -2.34 11.27
N ASN A 278 10.75 -2.40 12.59
CA ASN A 278 9.67 -2.70 13.54
C ASN A 278 8.59 -1.63 13.56
N GLU A 279 8.94 -0.35 13.49
CA GLU A 279 7.93 0.72 13.49
C GLU A 279 6.99 0.60 12.28
N ASN A 280 7.54 0.42 11.08
CA ASN A 280 6.74 0.23 9.87
C ASN A 280 5.92 -1.07 9.93
N THR A 281 6.51 -2.17 10.41
CA THR A 281 5.79 -3.44 10.55
C THR A 281 4.66 -3.35 11.56
N ASN A 282 4.88 -2.71 12.71
CA ASN A 282 3.86 -2.47 13.72
C ASN A 282 2.73 -1.61 13.14
N GLY A 283 3.05 -0.60 12.33
CA GLY A 283 2.05 0.16 11.58
C GLY A 283 1.16 -0.69 10.67
N LEU A 284 1.69 -1.77 10.10
CA LEU A 284 0.90 -2.72 9.29
C LEU A 284 0.11 -3.70 10.14
N LEU A 285 0.70 -4.19 11.24
CA LEU A 285 0.04 -5.08 12.19
C LEU A 285 -1.18 -4.42 12.85
N ARG A 286 -1.22 -3.09 12.94
CA ARG A 286 -2.41 -2.34 13.39
C ARG A 286 -3.65 -2.47 12.49
N GLN A 287 -3.53 -3.03 11.28
CA GLN A 287 -4.70 -3.40 10.47
C GLN A 287 -5.43 -4.62 11.05
N TYR A 288 -4.68 -5.53 11.70
CA TYR A 288 -5.19 -6.74 12.33
C TYR A 288 -5.47 -6.53 13.82
N PHE A 289 -4.62 -5.73 14.48
CA PHE A 289 -4.66 -5.43 15.90
C PHE A 289 -4.86 -3.92 16.13
N PRO A 290 -6.07 -3.38 15.87
CA PRO A 290 -6.34 -1.97 16.09
C PRO A 290 -5.95 -1.49 17.50
N LYS A 291 -5.58 -0.22 17.61
CA LYS A 291 -5.24 0.36 18.92
C LYS A 291 -6.45 0.28 19.85
N GLY A 292 -6.24 -0.16 21.08
CA GLY A 292 -7.29 -0.30 22.09
C GLY A 292 -8.09 -1.60 22.01
N THR A 293 -7.77 -2.50 21.08
CA THR A 293 -8.30 -3.87 21.06
C THR A 293 -7.67 -4.69 22.18
N ASP A 294 -8.44 -5.57 22.80
CA ASP A 294 -7.86 -6.56 23.70
C ASP A 294 -7.20 -7.68 22.90
N LEU A 295 -5.90 -7.87 23.14
CA LEU A 295 -5.07 -8.87 22.46
C LEU A 295 -5.04 -10.21 23.21
N SER A 296 -5.70 -10.31 24.37
CA SER A 296 -5.72 -11.53 25.19
C SER A 296 -6.39 -12.71 24.45
N GLY A 297 -7.45 -12.46 23.68
CA GLY A 297 -8.25 -13.46 23.00
C GLY A 297 -7.64 -14.08 21.74
N TYR A 298 -6.50 -13.57 21.25
CA TYR A 298 -5.80 -14.18 20.11
C TYR A 298 -4.93 -15.34 20.58
N SER A 299 -5.11 -16.50 19.95
CA SER A 299 -4.25 -17.68 20.09
C SER A 299 -2.92 -17.51 19.36
N GLN A 300 -1.95 -18.40 19.60
CA GLN A 300 -0.68 -18.35 18.85
C GLN A 300 -0.92 -18.69 17.37
N GLU A 301 -1.88 -19.57 17.08
CA GLU A 301 -2.31 -19.95 15.74
C GLU A 301 -2.90 -18.75 14.98
N ASP A 302 -3.72 -17.91 15.63
CA ASP A 302 -4.23 -16.68 15.03
C ASP A 302 -3.09 -15.72 14.68
N LEU A 303 -2.10 -15.60 15.56
CA LEU A 303 -0.94 -14.74 15.34
C LEU A 303 -0.07 -15.26 14.19
N ASP A 304 0.13 -16.57 14.09
CA ASP A 304 0.89 -17.18 13.00
C ASP A 304 0.16 -17.01 11.65
N ALA A 305 -1.18 -17.13 11.61
CA ALA A 305 -1.96 -16.84 10.41
C ALA A 305 -1.84 -15.38 9.95
N VAL A 306 -1.85 -14.43 10.89
CA VAL A 306 -1.61 -13.00 10.58
C VAL A 306 -0.18 -12.77 10.08
N ALA A 307 0.80 -13.42 10.69
CA ALA A 307 2.19 -13.36 10.25
C ALA A 307 2.35 -13.91 8.83
N ASP A 308 1.73 -15.04 8.50
CA ASP A 308 1.76 -15.67 7.18
C ASP A 308 1.14 -14.78 6.10
N GLU A 309 -0.02 -14.18 6.37
CA GLU A 309 -0.63 -13.23 5.44
C GLU A 309 0.29 -12.01 5.23
N LEU A 310 0.91 -11.49 6.30
CA LEU A 310 1.82 -10.35 6.22
C LEU A 310 3.14 -10.67 5.49
N ASN A 311 3.63 -11.89 5.67
CA ASN A 311 4.83 -12.44 5.03
C ASN A 311 4.57 -12.90 3.58
N GLY A 312 3.30 -13.13 3.22
CA GLY A 312 2.83 -13.40 1.87
C GLY A 312 2.68 -12.14 0.99
N ARG A 313 2.85 -10.95 1.56
CA ARG A 313 2.71 -9.67 0.84
C ARG A 313 4.04 -9.20 0.24
N PRO A 314 4.08 -8.81 -1.05
CA PRO A 314 5.30 -8.32 -1.69
C PRO A 314 5.76 -6.99 -1.09
N ARG A 315 7.07 -6.82 -0.91
CA ARG A 315 7.65 -5.61 -0.32
C ARG A 315 8.44 -4.83 -1.36
N MET A 316 8.20 -3.52 -1.44
CA MET A 316 8.98 -2.64 -2.32
C MET A 316 10.49 -2.70 -2.02
N THR A 317 10.84 -2.78 -0.74
CA THR A 317 12.24 -2.91 -0.26
C THR A 317 12.91 -4.19 -0.69
N LEU A 318 12.16 -5.22 -1.07
CA LEU A 318 12.65 -6.52 -1.52
C LEU A 318 12.45 -6.70 -3.03
N GLY A 319 12.41 -5.60 -3.80
CA GLY A 319 12.15 -5.67 -5.24
C GLY A 319 10.77 -6.25 -5.61
N TRP A 320 9.79 -6.16 -4.70
CA TRP A 320 8.45 -6.75 -4.81
C TRP A 320 8.41 -8.28 -4.64
N ASN A 321 9.44 -8.90 -4.08
CA ASN A 321 9.36 -10.27 -3.60
C ASN A 321 8.69 -10.34 -2.21
N LYS A 322 8.18 -11.51 -1.85
CA LYS A 322 7.54 -11.74 -0.55
C LYS A 322 8.60 -12.07 0.51
N PRO A 323 8.46 -11.58 1.75
CA PRO A 323 9.36 -11.92 2.85
C PRO A 323 9.59 -13.42 3.02
N ILE A 324 8.54 -14.23 2.91
CA ILE A 324 8.65 -15.69 3.04
C ILE A 324 9.48 -16.34 1.93
N GLU A 325 9.36 -15.84 0.69
CA GLU A 325 10.13 -16.33 -0.46
C GLU A 325 11.62 -15.98 -0.28
N VAL A 326 11.91 -14.72 0.08
CA VAL A 326 13.28 -14.24 0.31
C VAL A 326 13.94 -14.96 1.49
N TYR A 327 13.19 -15.20 2.57
CA TYR A 327 13.67 -15.94 3.73
C TYR A 327 14.04 -17.39 3.37
N ALA A 328 13.18 -18.08 2.61
CA ALA A 328 13.44 -19.43 2.14
C ALA A 328 14.68 -19.51 1.22
N GLU A 329 14.86 -18.53 0.33
CA GLU A 329 16.05 -18.43 -0.53
C GLU A 329 17.34 -18.27 0.28
N HIS A 330 17.33 -17.42 1.32
CA HIS A 330 18.48 -17.25 2.21
C HIS A 330 18.78 -18.52 3.01
N LEU A 331 17.75 -19.17 3.54
CA LEU A 331 17.92 -20.42 4.29
C LEU A 331 18.53 -21.51 3.40
N ALA A 332 18.01 -21.68 2.18
CA ALA A 332 18.55 -22.64 1.22
C ALA A 332 20.02 -22.35 0.87
N ARG A 333 20.39 -21.07 0.69
CA ARG A 333 21.78 -20.67 0.42
C ARG A 333 22.71 -21.04 1.57
N LEU A 334 22.29 -20.79 2.81
CA LEU A 334 23.08 -21.10 4.01
C LEU A 334 23.21 -22.61 4.25
N SER A 335 22.19 -23.41 3.89
CA SER A 335 22.29 -24.87 3.95
C SER A 335 23.26 -25.46 2.92
N LEU A 336 23.51 -24.78 1.80
CA LEU A 336 24.44 -25.20 0.76
C LEU A 336 25.89 -24.73 0.98
N GLN A 337 26.11 -23.77 1.90
CA GLN A 337 27.41 -23.18 2.20
C GLN A 337 27.63 -23.09 3.72
N PRO A 338 27.85 -24.22 4.43
CA PRO A 338 28.13 -24.20 5.85
C PRO A 338 29.46 -23.53 6.23
N ASP A 339 30.45 -23.49 5.33
CA ASP A 339 31.85 -23.16 5.66
C ASP A 339 32.41 -21.85 5.06
N SER A 340 31.59 -21.00 4.43
CA SER A 340 32.09 -19.77 3.81
C SER A 340 31.67 -18.50 4.53
N VAL A 341 31.85 -18.43 5.86
CA VAL A 341 32.03 -17.19 6.62
C VAL A 341 32.87 -17.50 7.86
N HIS A 342 34.20 -17.34 7.76
CA HIS A 342 35.09 -17.09 8.90
C HIS A 342 35.58 -15.65 8.82
#